data_AF-A0A7S1HD58-F1
#
_entry.id   AF-A0A7S1HD58-F1
#
_cell.length_a   1.000
_cell.length_b   1.000
_cell.length_c   1.000
_cell.angle_alpha   90.00
_cell.angle_beta   90.00
_cell.angle_gamma   90.00
#
_symmetry.space_group_name_H-M   'P 1'
#
loop_
_entity.id
_entity.type
_entity.pdbx_description
1 polymer ?
#
loop_
_entity_poly.entity_id
_entity_poly.type
_entity_poly.pdbx_seq_one_letter_code
_entity_poly.pdbx_strand_id
1 'polypeptide(L)'
;AQIAFMNAGGVRNPGFVNAAGTYQYDLTYGNAFTVQPFGNTLITMTLTAQQIKNLLEQQFPACLGQGSQQRIMQISNGLKYSWKVPAGATNNSGCNYIQDVTFTPTDVTVYPPATTGPADNIVIGGVVQNPTKTYRVTVNNFMANGGDGFTVLIGGANKLGGA
;
A
#
# COMPACT_ATOMS: atom_id res chain seq x y z
N ALA A 1 -7.76 -4.43 -10.17
CA ALA A 1 -7.72 -4.58 -8.69
C ALA A 1 -8.48 -3.43 -8.06
N GLN A 2 -8.75 -3.48 -6.75
CA GLN A 2 -9.48 -2.43 -6.03
C GLN A 2 -8.53 -1.52 -5.25
N ILE A 3 -7.51 -2.11 -4.62
CA ILE A 3 -6.53 -1.43 -3.77
C ILE A 3 -5.14 -1.73 -4.32
N ALA A 4 -4.22 -0.75 -4.26
CA ALA A 4 -2.81 -1.00 -4.52
C ALA A 4 -1.91 -0.46 -3.40
N PHE A 5 -0.81 -1.17 -3.14
CA PHE A 5 0.26 -0.75 -2.24
C PHE A 5 1.61 -0.76 -2.96
N MET A 6 2.48 0.17 -2.57
CA MET A 6 3.88 0.21 -2.99
C MET A 6 4.76 0.47 -1.76
N ASN A 7 5.78 -0.35 -1.56
CA ASN A 7 6.74 -0.16 -0.46
C ASN A 7 7.51 1.15 -0.65
N ALA A 8 7.92 1.78 0.45
CA ALA A 8 8.61 3.08 0.43
C ALA A 8 9.84 3.08 -0.49
N GLY A 9 10.63 1.99 -0.49
CA GLY A 9 11.82 1.86 -1.33
C GLY A 9 11.55 1.55 -2.80
N GLY A 10 10.30 1.26 -3.18
CA GLY A 10 9.92 0.94 -4.56
C GLY A 10 9.92 2.15 -5.49
N VAL A 11 9.82 3.36 -4.93
CA VAL A 11 9.90 4.65 -5.66
C VAL A 11 11.21 5.34 -5.30
N ARG A 12 12.09 5.55 -6.28
CA ARG A 12 13.48 5.99 -6.05
C ARG A 12 13.74 7.45 -6.34
N ASN A 13 12.86 8.10 -7.11
CA ASN A 13 12.99 9.49 -7.49
C ASN A 13 11.64 10.19 -7.31
N PRO A 14 11.58 11.37 -6.65
CA PRO A 14 10.33 12.10 -6.40
C PRO A 14 9.60 12.58 -7.65
N GLY A 15 10.19 12.50 -8.86
CA GLY A 15 9.44 12.69 -10.10
C GLY A 15 10.27 13.18 -11.27
N PHE A 16 9.59 13.83 -12.21
CA PHE A 16 10.13 14.28 -13.50
C PHE A 16 10.24 15.80 -13.61
N VAL A 17 10.57 16.43 -12.48
CA VAL A 17 10.88 17.86 -12.47
C VAL A 17 12.31 18.06 -12.95
N ASN A 18 12.49 18.91 -13.96
CA ASN A 18 13.82 19.31 -14.40
C ASN A 18 14.49 20.24 -13.35
N ALA A 19 15.73 20.65 -13.61
CA ALA A 19 16.47 21.56 -12.71
C ALA A 19 15.76 22.92 -12.48
N ALA A 20 14.82 23.30 -13.34
CA ALA A 20 13.99 24.50 -13.21
C ALA A 20 12.65 24.26 -12.49
N GLY A 21 12.43 23.07 -11.93
CA GLY A 21 11.20 22.71 -11.20
C GLY A 21 9.98 22.50 -12.09
N THR A 22 10.16 22.44 -13.42
CA THR A 22 9.06 22.26 -14.37
C THR A 22 8.86 20.78 -14.69
N TYR A 23 7.60 20.35 -14.80
CA TYR A 23 7.26 19.03 -15.32
C TYR A 23 7.60 18.95 -16.79
N GLN A 24 8.47 18.01 -17.16
CA GLN A 24 8.72 17.70 -18.56
C GLN A 24 7.52 16.95 -19.14
N TYR A 25 6.94 17.49 -20.21
CA TYR A 25 5.85 16.84 -20.96
C TYR A 25 6.38 15.72 -21.87
N ASP A 26 7.69 15.71 -22.12
CA ASP A 26 8.46 14.72 -22.89
C ASP A 26 9.03 13.61 -21.99
N LEU A 27 8.14 12.85 -21.34
CA LEU A 27 8.57 11.72 -20.50
C LEU A 27 9.09 10.55 -21.37
N THR A 28 10.33 10.15 -21.13
CA THR A 28 10.92 8.97 -21.77
C THR A 28 10.85 7.73 -20.86
N TYR A 29 11.00 6.55 -21.47
CA TYR A 29 11.19 5.31 -20.70
C TYR A 29 12.39 5.40 -19.75
N GLY A 30 13.48 6.04 -20.18
CA GLY A 30 14.66 6.26 -19.34
C GLY A 30 14.33 7.08 -18.08
N ASN A 31 13.50 8.12 -18.21
CA ASN A 31 13.03 8.88 -17.05
C ASN A 31 12.23 7.99 -16.10
N ALA A 32 11.23 7.27 -16.61
CA ALA A 32 10.40 6.37 -15.79
C ALA A 32 11.24 5.30 -15.07
N PHE A 33 12.27 4.76 -15.73
CA PHE A 33 13.20 3.80 -15.13
C PHE A 33 13.98 4.39 -13.94
N THR A 34 14.28 5.70 -13.92
CA THR A 34 14.91 6.32 -12.75
C THR A 34 14.01 6.34 -11.51
N VAL A 35 12.69 6.31 -11.70
CA VAL A 35 11.70 6.31 -10.61
C VAL A 35 11.47 4.88 -10.09
N GLN A 36 11.40 3.87 -10.97
CA GLN A 36 11.22 2.46 -10.58
C GLN A 36 12.20 1.52 -11.33
N PRO A 37 13.49 1.45 -10.91
CA PRO A 37 14.57 0.82 -11.67
C PRO A 37 14.65 -0.71 -11.53
N PHE A 38 13.71 -1.34 -10.83
CA PHE A 38 13.87 -2.73 -10.37
C PHE A 38 13.34 -3.78 -11.36
N GLY A 39 12.66 -3.36 -12.44
CA GLY A 39 12.01 -4.30 -13.35
C GLY A 39 10.94 -5.16 -12.67
N ASN A 40 10.39 -4.68 -11.53
CA ASN A 40 9.36 -5.39 -10.80
C ASN A 40 8.07 -5.47 -11.63
N THR A 41 7.43 -6.64 -11.64
CA THR A 41 6.08 -6.81 -12.20
C THR A 41 5.02 -6.59 -11.12
N LEU A 42 3.78 -6.35 -11.54
CA LEU A 42 2.65 -6.24 -10.63
C LEU A 42 1.99 -7.59 -10.40
N ILE A 43 1.70 -7.89 -9.15
CA ILE A 43 0.96 -9.08 -8.71
C ILE A 43 -0.34 -8.62 -8.06
N THR A 44 -1.46 -9.17 -8.53
CA THR A 44 -2.78 -8.97 -7.92
C THR A 44 -3.21 -10.21 -7.16
N MET A 45 -3.57 -10.06 -5.89
CA MET A 45 -4.00 -11.13 -5.00
C MET A 45 -5.26 -10.76 -4.25
N THR A 46 -5.86 -11.73 -3.58
CA THR A 46 -7.01 -11.55 -2.70
C THR A 46 -6.53 -11.55 -1.26
N LEU A 47 -6.83 -10.47 -0.54
CA LEU A 47 -6.59 -10.34 0.90
C LEU A 47 -7.93 -10.19 1.63
N THR A 48 -8.02 -10.74 2.84
CA THR A 48 -9.12 -10.44 3.76
C THR A 48 -8.95 -9.05 4.39
N ALA A 49 -10.02 -8.50 4.97
CA ALA A 49 -9.97 -7.26 5.75
C ALA A 49 -8.95 -7.35 6.89
N GLN A 50 -8.88 -8.51 7.56
CA GLN A 50 -7.89 -8.76 8.61
C GLN A 50 -6.47 -8.74 8.07
N GLN A 51 -6.24 -9.35 6.89
CA GLN A 51 -4.93 -9.31 6.24
C GLN A 51 -4.56 -7.89 5.82
N ILE A 52 -5.50 -7.05 5.36
CA ILE A 52 -5.23 -5.64 5.05
C ILE A 52 -4.79 -4.89 6.30
N LYS A 53 -5.48 -5.05 7.44
CA LYS A 53 -5.03 -4.44 8.70
C LYS A 53 -3.63 -4.93 9.05
N ASN A 54 -3.40 -6.24 9.06
CA ASN A 54 -2.10 -6.81 9.41
C ASN A 54 -0.97 -6.33 8.49
N LEU A 55 -1.24 -6.18 7.19
CA LEU A 55 -0.30 -5.63 6.22
C LEU A 55 0.07 -4.17 6.55
N LEU A 56 -0.93 -3.34 6.88
CA LEU A 56 -0.70 -1.96 7.29
C LEU A 56 0.05 -1.88 8.63
N GLU A 57 -0.20 -2.80 9.55
CA GLU A 57 0.53 -2.88 10.83
C GLU A 57 2.00 -3.30 10.62
N GLN A 58 2.29 -4.16 9.64
CA GLN A 58 3.67 -4.57 9.27
C GLN A 58 4.54 -3.41 8.75
N GLN A 59 4.00 -2.22 8.57
CA GLN A 59 4.79 -1.02 8.25
C GLN A 59 5.60 -0.53 9.45
N PHE A 60 5.23 -0.93 10.67
CA PHE A 60 5.86 -0.46 11.90
C PHE A 60 6.91 -1.46 12.42
N PRO A 61 8.04 -0.96 12.99
CA PRO A 61 9.07 -1.80 13.57
C PRO A 61 8.52 -2.86 14.54
N ALA A 62 9.13 -4.05 14.56
CA ALA A 62 8.78 -5.18 15.43
C ALA A 62 7.35 -5.73 15.31
N CYS A 63 6.47 -5.14 14.51
CA CYS A 63 5.12 -5.67 14.33
C CYS A 63 5.12 -6.87 13.40
N LEU A 64 4.49 -7.99 13.82
CA LEU A 64 4.31 -9.21 13.01
C LEU A 64 5.61 -9.67 12.31
N GLY A 65 6.73 -9.59 13.04
CA GLY A 65 8.05 -10.00 12.53
C GLY A 65 8.79 -8.94 11.70
N GLN A 66 8.30 -7.70 11.64
CA GLN A 66 8.99 -6.61 10.97
C GLN A 66 10.32 -6.27 11.67
N GLY A 67 11.30 -5.80 10.91
CA GLY A 67 12.61 -5.37 11.42
C GLY A 67 12.54 -4.05 12.22
N SER A 68 13.67 -3.37 12.36
CA SER A 68 13.78 -2.12 13.14
C SER A 68 13.37 -0.85 12.38
N GLN A 69 13.05 -0.96 11.09
CA GLN A 69 12.76 0.19 10.23
C GLN A 69 11.26 0.35 10.02
N GLN A 70 10.80 1.61 10.04
CA GLN A 70 9.45 1.97 9.64
C GLN A 70 9.37 2.06 8.11
N ARG A 71 8.42 1.35 7.51
CA ARG A 71 8.26 1.18 6.06
C ARG A 71 6.87 1.56 5.60
N ILE A 72 6.50 2.84 5.80
CA ILE A 72 5.19 3.33 5.37
C ILE A 72 5.04 3.20 3.85
N MET A 73 4.05 2.42 3.43
CA MET A 73 3.68 2.16 2.05
C MET A 73 2.90 3.34 1.46
N GLN A 74 3.06 3.55 0.17
CA GLN A 74 2.15 4.35 -0.62
C GLN A 74 0.88 3.55 -0.93
N ILE A 75 -0.25 4.24 -1.02
CA ILE A 75 -1.57 3.65 -1.27
C ILE A 75 -2.21 4.25 -2.53
N SER A 76 -3.07 3.48 -3.19
CA SER A 76 -3.91 3.99 -4.29
C SER A 76 -5.00 4.96 -3.80
N ASN A 77 -5.44 5.88 -4.67
CA ASN A 77 -6.43 6.95 -4.38
C ASN A 77 -7.73 6.49 -3.67
N GLY A 78 -8.19 5.27 -3.92
CA GLY A 78 -9.40 4.74 -3.30
C GLY A 78 -9.25 4.32 -1.83
N LEU A 79 -8.03 4.22 -1.29
CA LEU A 79 -7.81 3.82 0.10
C LEU A 79 -7.40 5.03 0.94
N LYS A 80 -7.94 5.13 2.16
CA LYS A 80 -7.49 6.05 3.20
C LYS A 80 -7.28 5.27 4.49
N TYR A 81 -6.27 5.63 5.26
CA TYR A 81 -6.08 5.07 6.59
C TYR A 81 -5.47 6.07 7.56
N SER A 82 -5.70 5.85 8.85
CA SER A 82 -5.13 6.60 9.96
C SER A 82 -4.42 5.63 10.91
N TRP A 83 -3.43 6.14 11.63
CA TRP A 83 -2.82 5.39 12.72
C TRP A 83 -2.51 6.31 13.89
N LYS A 84 -2.39 5.70 15.06
CA LYS A 84 -2.03 6.36 16.30
C LYS A 84 -0.94 5.55 16.98
N VAL A 85 0.11 6.24 17.41
CA VAL A 85 1.13 5.67 18.28
C VAL A 85 0.54 5.63 19.71
N PRO A 86 0.42 4.44 20.35
CA PRO A 86 -0.07 4.32 21.72
C PRO A 86 0.81 5.08 22.70
N ALA A 87 0.19 5.59 23.77
CA ALA A 87 0.92 6.25 24.84
C ALA A 87 1.94 5.26 25.46
N GLY A 88 3.20 5.70 25.58
CA GLY A 88 4.29 4.87 26.12
C GLY A 88 5.02 4.01 25.09
N ALA A 89 4.62 4.00 23.81
CA ALA A 89 5.41 3.35 22.76
C ALA A 89 6.72 4.12 22.53
N THR A 90 7.86 3.42 22.59
CA THR A 90 9.17 3.96 22.20
C THR A 90 9.49 3.53 20.76
N ASN A 91 10.06 4.45 19.98
CA ASN A 91 10.52 4.20 18.61
C ASN A 91 9.45 3.66 17.62
N ASN A 92 8.17 3.94 17.86
CA ASN A 92 7.05 3.39 17.06
C ASN A 92 7.13 1.86 16.88
N SER A 93 7.56 1.12 17.91
CA SER A 93 7.80 -0.33 17.82
C SER A 93 6.62 -1.15 18.40
N GLY A 94 6.12 -2.11 17.64
CA GLY A 94 4.98 -2.96 18.00
C GLY A 94 3.77 -2.80 17.07
N CYS A 95 2.67 -3.47 17.41
CA CYS A 95 1.44 -3.51 16.61
C CYS A 95 0.30 -2.71 17.26
N ASN A 96 -0.83 -2.65 16.55
CA ASN A 96 -2.11 -2.03 16.95
C ASN A 96 -2.12 -0.51 16.79
N TYR A 97 -1.45 -0.01 15.77
CA TYR A 97 -1.40 1.42 15.49
C TYR A 97 -2.49 1.85 14.53
N ILE A 98 -2.89 0.98 13.59
CA ILE A 98 -3.90 1.29 12.58
C ILE A 98 -5.25 1.50 13.28
N GLN A 99 -5.83 2.68 13.11
CA GLN A 99 -7.10 3.06 13.73
C GLN A 99 -8.23 2.93 12.74
N ASP A 100 -8.17 3.65 11.63
CA ASP A 100 -9.24 3.63 10.63
C ASP A 100 -8.66 3.25 9.27
N VAL A 101 -9.41 2.45 8.52
CA VAL A 101 -9.09 2.11 7.13
C VAL A 101 -10.40 2.13 6.37
N THR A 102 -10.49 3.00 5.36
CA THR A 102 -11.66 3.14 4.51
C THR A 102 -11.26 2.96 3.06
N PHE A 103 -11.98 2.09 2.35
CA PHE A 103 -11.88 1.97 0.91
C PHE A 103 -13.10 2.60 0.25
N THR A 104 -12.90 3.55 -0.65
CA THR A 104 -13.94 4.15 -1.48
C THR A 104 -13.71 3.71 -2.92
N PRO A 105 -14.64 2.99 -3.54
CA PRO A 105 -14.59 2.70 -4.97
C PRO A 105 -14.53 4.01 -5.77
N THR A 106 -13.47 4.20 -6.56
CA THR A 106 -13.23 5.42 -7.32
C THR A 106 -12.86 5.07 -8.75
N ASP A 107 -13.55 5.67 -9.71
CA ASP A 107 -13.17 5.66 -11.13
C ASP A 107 -12.06 6.69 -11.35
N VAL A 108 -10.90 6.20 -11.76
CA VAL A 108 -9.71 7.01 -12.07
C VAL A 108 -9.52 7.23 -13.58
N THR A 109 -10.46 6.73 -14.40
CA THR A 109 -10.45 6.94 -15.86
C THR A 109 -11.10 8.27 -16.27
N VAL A 110 -11.83 8.90 -15.34
CA VAL A 110 -12.44 10.22 -15.50
C VAL A 110 -11.67 11.28 -14.70
N TYR A 111 -11.72 12.53 -15.16
CA TYR A 111 -11.05 13.67 -14.50
C TYR A 111 -12.05 14.81 -14.18
N PRO A 112 -12.20 15.21 -12.91
CA PRO A 112 -11.55 14.63 -11.73
C PRO A 112 -12.06 13.20 -11.41
N PRO A 113 -11.26 12.35 -10.73
CA PRO A 113 -11.70 11.01 -10.33
C PRO A 113 -13.01 11.05 -9.54
N ALA A 114 -13.91 10.10 -9.82
CA ALA A 114 -15.27 10.11 -9.28
C ALA A 114 -15.55 8.87 -8.44
N THR A 115 -16.27 9.02 -7.32
CA THR A 115 -16.69 7.87 -6.49
C THR A 115 -17.78 7.08 -7.20
N THR A 116 -17.62 5.75 -7.29
CA THR A 116 -18.55 4.86 -8.01
C THR A 116 -19.45 4.05 -7.09
N GLY A 117 -19.28 4.17 -5.78
CA GLY A 117 -20.08 3.45 -4.81
C GLY A 117 -19.86 3.94 -3.38
N PRO A 118 -20.61 3.37 -2.42
CA PRO A 118 -20.44 3.71 -1.01
C PRO A 118 -19.04 3.34 -0.51
N ALA A 119 -18.54 4.13 0.43
CA ALA A 119 -17.32 3.81 1.14
C ALA A 119 -17.50 2.59 2.05
N ASP A 120 -16.42 1.82 2.18
CA ASP A 120 -16.34 0.60 2.95
C ASP A 120 -15.33 0.78 4.08
N ASN A 121 -15.82 0.79 5.32
CA ASN A 121 -14.98 0.94 6.50
C ASN A 121 -14.42 -0.43 6.90
N ILE A 122 -13.17 -0.68 6.54
CA ILE A 122 -12.45 -1.93 6.80
C ILE A 122 -12.07 -2.02 8.29
N VAL A 123 -11.58 -0.91 8.86
CA VAL A 123 -11.21 -0.78 10.27
C VAL A 123 -11.81 0.50 10.82
N ILE A 124 -12.35 0.46 12.04
CA ILE A 124 -12.83 1.62 12.80
C ILE A 124 -12.26 1.52 14.21
N GLY A 125 -11.56 2.56 14.67
CA GLY A 125 -10.98 2.59 16.03
C GLY A 125 -10.11 1.38 16.37
N GLY A 126 -9.39 0.84 15.39
CA GLY A 126 -8.53 -0.34 15.51
C GLY A 126 -9.25 -1.68 15.36
N VAL A 127 -10.58 -1.70 15.20
CA VAL A 127 -11.37 -2.93 15.09
C VAL A 127 -11.74 -3.21 13.64
N VAL A 128 -11.40 -4.41 13.15
CA VAL A 128 -11.75 -4.86 11.80
C VAL A 128 -13.25 -5.19 11.76
N GLN A 129 -14.00 -4.55 10.85
CA GLN A 129 -15.47 -4.63 10.85
C GLN A 129 -16.00 -5.97 10.31
N ASN A 130 -15.40 -6.48 9.24
CA ASN A 130 -15.72 -7.80 8.69
C ASN A 130 -14.42 -8.54 8.33
N PRO A 131 -13.83 -9.28 9.29
CA PRO A 131 -12.49 -9.86 9.16
C PRO A 131 -12.29 -10.77 7.94
N THR A 132 -13.35 -11.41 7.46
CA THR A 132 -13.31 -12.37 6.35
C THR A 132 -13.69 -11.76 5.00
N LYS A 133 -14.25 -10.55 4.96
CA LYS A 133 -14.52 -9.82 3.71
C LYS A 133 -13.22 -9.66 2.92
N THR A 134 -13.27 -9.89 1.62
CA THR A 134 -12.08 -9.93 0.77
C THR A 134 -12.02 -8.76 -0.21
N TYR A 135 -10.79 -8.41 -0.60
CA TYR A 135 -10.49 -7.34 -1.56
C TYR A 135 -9.41 -7.80 -2.53
N ARG A 136 -9.48 -7.31 -3.77
CA ARG A 136 -8.41 -7.49 -4.75
C ARG A 136 -7.35 -6.41 -4.58
N VAL A 137 -6.14 -6.83 -4.21
CA VAL A 137 -5.01 -5.97 -3.89
C VAL A 137 -3.88 -6.20 -4.89
N THR A 138 -3.31 -5.12 -5.42
CA THR A 138 -2.11 -5.17 -6.27
C THR A 138 -0.89 -4.63 -5.53
N VAL A 139 0.22 -5.33 -5.65
CA VAL A 139 1.55 -4.93 -5.15
C VAL A 139 2.61 -5.29 -6.18
N ASN A 140 3.83 -4.79 -6.02
CA ASN A 140 4.95 -5.30 -6.82
C ASN A 140 5.33 -6.74 -6.39
N ASN A 141 5.93 -7.50 -7.30
CA ASN A 141 6.33 -8.89 -7.08
C ASN A 141 7.32 -9.08 -5.91
N PHE A 142 8.21 -8.11 -5.66
CA PHE A 142 9.10 -8.12 -4.49
C PHE A 142 8.31 -8.18 -3.18
N MET A 143 7.33 -7.30 -2.99
CA MET A 143 6.43 -7.31 -1.84
C MET A 143 5.55 -8.57 -1.80
N ALA A 144 5.04 -9.01 -2.95
CA ALA A 144 4.19 -10.21 -3.04
C ALA A 144 4.87 -11.49 -2.50
N ASN A 145 6.19 -11.50 -2.50
CA ASN A 145 7.05 -12.58 -2.00
C ASN A 145 7.56 -12.32 -0.57
N GLY A 146 7.05 -11.30 0.12
CA GLY A 146 7.42 -10.95 1.50
C GLY A 146 8.61 -10.00 1.63
N GLY A 147 9.03 -9.37 0.53
CA GLY A 147 10.06 -8.33 0.54
C GLY A 147 9.73 -7.22 1.54
N ASP A 148 10.77 -6.57 2.09
CA ASP A 148 10.65 -5.55 3.15
C ASP A 148 9.95 -6.04 4.43
N GLY A 149 9.82 -7.36 4.63
CA GLY A 149 9.17 -7.94 5.81
C GLY A 149 7.63 -7.97 5.73
N PHE A 150 7.03 -7.66 4.57
CA PHE A 150 5.58 -7.72 4.37
C PHE A 150 5.07 -9.17 4.17
N THR A 151 5.36 -10.03 5.15
CA THR A 151 5.11 -11.49 5.08
C THR A 151 3.62 -11.83 4.99
N VAL A 152 2.72 -10.93 5.41
CA VAL A 152 1.26 -11.12 5.24
C VAL A 152 0.89 -11.37 3.77
N LEU A 153 1.60 -10.77 2.82
CA LEU A 153 1.35 -10.90 1.38
C LEU A 153 1.67 -12.30 0.83
N ILE A 154 2.52 -13.07 1.52
CA ILE A 154 2.82 -14.45 1.15
C ILE A 154 1.54 -15.29 1.19
N GLY A 155 0.70 -15.07 2.20
CA GLY A 155 -0.58 -15.75 2.39
C GLY A 155 -1.76 -15.21 1.57
N GLY A 156 -1.54 -14.27 0.64
CA GLY A 156 -2.59 -13.79 -0.25
C GLY A 156 -3.06 -14.89 -1.22
N ALA A 157 -4.38 -15.02 -1.39
CA ALA A 157 -4.98 -16.04 -2.25
C ALA A 157 -5.13 -15.55 -3.70
N ASN A 158 -5.42 -16.46 -4.64
CA ASN A 158 -5.76 -16.14 -6.03
C ASN A 158 -4.76 -15.15 -6.68
N LYS A 159 -3.46 -15.40 -6.51
CA LYS A 159 -2.40 -14.56 -7.06
C LYS A 159 -2.41 -14.65 -8.59
N LEU A 160 -2.46 -13.50 -9.23
CA LEU A 160 -2.34 -13.33 -10.67
C LEU A 160 -1.16 -12.37 -10.92
N GLY A 161 -0.19 -12.81 -11.70
CA GLY A 161 0.97 -12.00 -12.08
C GLY A 161 1.11 -11.93 -13.59
N GLY A 162 1.92 -10.97 -14.04
CA GLY A 162 2.25 -10.83 -15.47
C GLY A 162 1.27 -9.93 -16.22
N ALA A 163 1.71 -8.70 -16.42
CA ALA A 163 1.70 -8.05 -17.73
C ALA A 163 3.09 -7.42 -17.89
#